data_AF-A0A3E3DU46-F1
#
_entry.id   AF-A0A3E3DU46-F1
#
_cell.length_a   1.000
_cell.length_b   1.000
_cell.length_c   1.000
_cell.angle_alpha   90.00
_cell.angle_beta   90.00
_cell.angle_gamma   90.00
#
_symmetry.space_group_name_H-M   'P 1'
#
loop_
_entity.id
_entity.type
_entity.pdbx_description
1 polymer ?
#
loop_
_entity_poly.entity_id
_entity_poly.type
_entity_poly.pdbx_seq_one_letter_code
_entity_poly.pdbx_strand_id
1 'polypeptide(L)'
;MIKKLIGGQNYFRKMLSTCLLVISVTIFILTVFFYQRYADSLSKNLYDGQEKNLEKSARTMNDLVSEISQLYNTVILDSRVVGFSSLKEFDPAENYATYLIVKKFYNINPYVSSLYIYNATADDAITCGSYRFNLDYCWEYLKEAKKASVLPSPIRSMRIILMS
;
A
#
# COMPACT_ATOMS: atom_id res chain seq x y z
N MET A 1 1.21 28.83 81.41
CA MET A 1 1.24 27.48 80.79
C MET A 1 0.60 27.43 79.40
N ILE A 2 -0.56 28.09 79.19
CA ILE A 2 -1.31 28.12 77.92
C ILE A 2 -0.52 28.69 76.71
N LYS A 3 0.28 29.75 76.89
CA LYS A 3 1.12 30.32 75.81
C LYS A 3 2.19 29.35 75.27
N LYS A 4 2.70 28.43 76.10
CA LYS A 4 3.71 27.43 75.71
C LYS A 4 3.09 26.31 74.86
N LEU A 5 1.84 25.90 75.15
CA LEU A 5 1.09 24.93 74.35
C LEU A 5 0.74 25.46 72.96
N ILE A 6 0.27 26.71 72.87
CA ILE A 6 -0.11 27.36 71.60
C ILE A 6 1.12 27.60 70.70
N GLY A 7 2.25 27.99 71.30
CA GLY A 7 3.52 28.13 70.58
C GLY A 7 4.06 26.82 69.99
N GLY A 8 3.93 25.71 70.75
CA GLY A 8 4.31 24.36 70.29
C GLY A 8 3.41 23.84 69.16
N GLN A 9 2.09 24.06 69.23
CA GLN A 9 1.15 23.72 68.16
C GLN A 9 1.44 24.49 66.86
N ASN A 10 1.75 25.78 66.96
CA ASN A 10 2.11 26.59 65.78
C ASN A 10 3.45 26.16 65.16
N TYR A 11 4.41 25.72 65.98
CA TYR A 11 5.69 25.20 65.49
C TYR A 11 5.51 23.85 64.78
N PHE A 12 4.75 22.93 65.37
CA PHE A 12 4.44 21.62 64.78
C PHE A 12 3.68 21.79 63.45
N ARG A 13 2.69 22.68 63.40
CA ARG A 13 1.90 22.96 62.19
C ARG A 13 2.74 23.58 61.08
N LYS A 14 3.67 24.49 61.42
CA LYS A 14 4.66 25.02 60.46
C LYS A 14 5.57 23.92 59.94
N MET A 15 6.15 23.09 60.81
CA MET A 15 7.05 22.01 60.42
C MET A 15 6.35 20.97 59.52
N LEU A 16 5.11 20.60 59.86
CA LEU A 16 4.28 19.71 59.04
C LEU A 16 3.97 20.31 57.66
N SER A 17 3.63 21.60 57.62
CA SER A 17 3.36 22.33 56.36
C SER A 17 4.60 22.40 55.48
N THR A 18 5.78 22.66 56.04
CA THR A 18 7.04 22.68 55.27
C THR A 18 7.38 21.30 54.73
N CYS A 19 7.17 20.25 55.52
CA CYS A 19 7.40 18.86 55.10
C CYS A 19 6.46 18.47 53.94
N LEU A 20 5.17 18.80 54.04
CA LEU A 20 4.19 18.58 52.97
C LEU A 20 4.54 19.35 51.69
N LEU A 21 5.03 20.58 51.82
CA LEU A 21 5.45 21.41 50.68
C LEU A 21 6.66 20.78 49.97
N VAL A 22 7.66 20.31 50.72
CA VAL A 22 8.82 19.62 50.15
C VAL A 22 8.40 18.34 49.44
N ILE A 23 7.53 17.53 50.04
CA ILE A 23 7.00 16.31 49.40
C ILE A 23 6.25 16.66 48.11
N SER A 24 5.39 17.67 48.12
CA SER A 24 4.65 18.15 46.95
C SER A 24 5.58 18.59 45.82
N VAL A 25 6.62 19.38 46.13
CA VAL A 25 7.59 19.87 45.14
C VAL A 25 8.39 18.70 44.57
N THR A 26 8.79 17.75 45.41
CA THR A 26 9.54 16.57 44.98
C THR A 26 8.72 15.69 44.05
N ILE A 27 7.44 15.46 44.37
CA ILE A 27 6.50 14.73 43.51
C ILE A 27 6.36 15.46 42.17
N PHE A 28 6.14 16.78 42.18
CA PHE A 28 5.97 17.56 40.96
C PHE A 28 7.19 17.48 40.03
N ILE A 29 8.41 17.64 40.58
CA ILE A 29 9.65 17.54 39.80
C ILE A 29 9.82 16.13 39.22
N LEU A 30 9.56 15.09 40.02
CA LEU A 30 9.63 13.70 39.55
C LEU A 30 8.61 13.46 38.44
N THR A 31 7.37 13.92 38.59
CA THR A 31 6.32 13.76 37.58
C THR A 31 6.73 14.42 36.25
N VAL A 32 7.23 15.65 36.28
CA VAL A 32 7.69 16.34 35.06
C VAL A 32 8.86 15.59 34.41
N PHE A 33 9.84 15.15 35.20
CA PHE A 33 11.00 14.42 34.69
C PHE A 33 10.62 13.07 34.05
N PHE A 34 9.76 12.30 34.73
CA PHE A 34 9.25 11.03 34.20
C PHE A 34 8.39 11.24 32.96
N TYR A 35 7.56 12.29 32.93
CA TYR A 35 6.72 12.61 31.78
C TYR A 35 7.56 12.93 30.55
N GLN A 36 8.58 13.79 30.67
CA GLN A 36 9.49 14.10 29.55
C GLN A 36 10.19 12.86 29.03
N ARG A 37 10.79 12.07 29.93
CA ARG A 37 11.53 10.86 29.55
C ARG A 37 10.64 9.81 28.90
N TYR A 38 9.39 9.69 29.37
CA TYR A 38 8.41 8.79 28.79
C TYR A 38 7.94 9.27 27.41
N ALA A 39 7.66 10.57 27.25
CA ALA A 39 7.27 11.17 25.98
C ALA A 39 8.36 11.03 24.90
N ASP A 40 9.63 11.24 25.27
CA ASP A 40 10.78 11.07 24.37
C ASP A 40 10.95 9.61 23.94
N SER A 41 10.82 8.67 24.90
CA SER A 41 10.92 7.24 24.58
C SER A 41 9.75 6.76 23.71
N LEU A 42 8.53 7.25 23.97
CA LEU A 42 7.34 6.86 23.23
C LEU A 42 7.38 7.42 21.81
N SER A 43 7.72 8.69 21.64
CA SER A 43 7.84 9.32 20.33
C SER A 43 8.90 8.60 19.49
N LYS A 44 10.09 8.34 20.04
CA LYS A 44 11.14 7.60 19.34
C LYS A 44 10.69 6.20 18.89
N ASN A 45 10.06 5.44 19.79
CA ASN A 45 9.56 4.11 19.45
C ASN A 45 8.46 4.13 18.38
N LEU A 46 7.61 5.17 18.39
CA LEU A 46 6.57 5.36 17.38
C LEU A 46 7.19 5.70 16.01
N TYR A 47 8.17 6.60 15.97
CA TYR A 47 8.88 6.94 14.74
C TYR A 47 9.63 5.73 14.16
N ASP A 48 10.43 5.04 14.97
CA ASP A 48 11.16 3.84 14.54
C ASP A 48 10.20 2.72 14.06
N GLY A 49 9.03 2.59 14.71
CA GLY A 49 8.00 1.64 14.32
C GLY A 49 7.31 2.01 13.00
N GLN A 50 7.01 3.28 12.79
CA GLN A 50 6.43 3.77 11.54
C GLN A 50 7.41 3.66 10.37
N GLU A 51 8.67 4.01 10.59
CA GLU A 51 9.73 3.89 9.56
C GLU A 51 9.86 2.44 9.09
N LYS A 52 9.97 1.48 10.01
CA LYS A 52 10.03 0.05 9.66
C LYS A 52 8.80 -0.45 8.92
N ASN A 53 7.61 0.03 9.29
CA ASN A 53 6.37 -0.33 8.60
C ASN A 53 6.31 0.26 7.19
N LEU A 54 6.77 1.50 7.00
CA LEU A 54 6.89 2.13 5.69
C LEU A 54 7.90 1.41 4.82
N GLU A 55 9.08 1.05 5.36
CA GLU A 55 10.07 0.26 4.64
C GLU A 55 9.52 -1.10 4.20
N LYS A 56 8.82 -1.80 5.11
CA LYS A 56 8.17 -3.08 4.79
C LYS A 56 7.13 -2.91 3.68
N SER A 57 6.29 -1.87 3.78
CA SER A 57 5.29 -1.57 2.75
C SER A 57 5.94 -1.25 1.41
N ALA A 58 7.02 -0.47 1.39
CA ALA A 58 7.76 -0.14 0.18
C ALA A 58 8.37 -1.38 -0.48
N ARG A 59 8.94 -2.30 0.33
CA ARG A 59 9.43 -3.59 -0.18
C ARG A 59 8.30 -4.42 -0.77
N THR A 60 7.18 -4.57 -0.06
CA THR A 60 6.00 -5.28 -0.59
C THR A 60 5.48 -4.67 -1.88
N MET A 61 5.44 -3.33 -2.01
CA MET A 61 5.07 -2.69 -3.27
C MET A 61 6.05 -3.01 -4.40
N ASN A 62 7.36 -3.01 -4.14
CA ASN A 62 8.36 -3.38 -5.14
C ASN A 62 8.21 -4.84 -5.58
N ASP A 63 7.95 -5.75 -4.63
CA ASP A 63 7.71 -7.17 -4.93
C ASP A 63 6.48 -7.33 -5.82
N LEU A 64 5.36 -6.67 -5.50
CA LEU A 64 4.15 -6.68 -6.32
C LEU A 64 4.39 -6.14 -7.74
N VAL A 65 5.12 -5.03 -7.88
CA VAL A 65 5.47 -4.48 -9.21
C VAL A 65 6.31 -5.47 -10.02
N SER A 66 7.24 -6.17 -9.36
CA SER A 66 8.06 -7.20 -9.99
C SER A 66 7.20 -8.38 -10.45
N GLU A 67 6.30 -8.88 -9.60
CA GLU A 67 5.37 -9.97 -9.93
C GLU A 67 4.45 -9.59 -11.10
N ILE A 68 3.88 -8.38 -11.11
CA ILE A 68 3.06 -7.88 -12.23
C ILE A 68 3.88 -7.80 -13.52
N SER A 69 5.14 -7.36 -13.45
CA SER A 69 6.03 -7.28 -14.62
C SER A 69 6.38 -8.68 -15.17
N GLN A 70 6.60 -9.66 -14.30
CA GLN A 70 6.84 -11.05 -14.70
C GLN A 70 5.59 -11.68 -15.33
N LEU A 71 4.42 -11.42 -14.75
CA LEU A 71 3.14 -11.83 -15.32
C LEU A 71 2.96 -11.26 -16.73
N TYR A 72 3.17 -9.95 -16.90
CA TYR A 72 3.10 -9.29 -18.21
C TYR A 72 3.99 -10.00 -19.23
N ASN A 73 5.27 -10.21 -18.89
CA ASN A 73 6.24 -10.85 -19.78
C ASN A 73 5.84 -12.29 -20.14
N THR A 74 5.25 -13.02 -19.19
CA THR A 74 4.81 -14.39 -19.43
C THR A 74 3.60 -14.43 -20.35
N VAL A 75 2.64 -13.50 -20.19
CA VAL A 75 1.45 -13.44 -21.03
C VAL A 75 1.80 -13.02 -22.47
N ILE A 76 2.65 -12.00 -22.68
CA ILE A 76 3.00 -11.55 -24.05
C ILE A 76 3.82 -12.57 -24.84
N LEU A 77 4.59 -13.43 -24.16
CA LEU A 77 5.45 -14.42 -24.79
C LEU A 77 4.75 -15.78 -24.98
N ASP A 78 3.53 -15.94 -24.46
CA ASP A 78 2.77 -17.16 -24.64
C ASP A 78 2.41 -17.37 -26.11
N SER A 79 2.66 -18.57 -26.63
CA SER A 79 2.50 -18.86 -28.06
C SER A 79 1.07 -18.69 -28.56
N ARG A 80 0.05 -18.92 -27.73
CA ARG A 80 -1.36 -18.70 -28.08
C ARG A 80 -1.67 -17.22 -28.17
N VAL A 81 -1.14 -16.46 -27.23
CA VAL A 81 -1.30 -15.01 -27.17
C VAL A 81 -0.60 -14.32 -28.35
N VAL A 82 0.60 -14.78 -28.71
CA VAL A 82 1.30 -14.36 -29.93
C VAL A 82 0.51 -14.76 -31.17
N GLY A 83 -0.02 -15.98 -31.22
CA GLY A 83 -0.91 -16.46 -32.29
C GLY A 83 -2.11 -15.53 -32.49
N PHE A 84 -2.84 -15.23 -31.42
CA PHE A 84 -3.95 -14.27 -31.41
C PHE A 84 -3.54 -12.90 -31.94
N SER A 85 -2.39 -12.37 -31.53
CA SER A 85 -1.90 -11.06 -31.98
C SER A 85 -1.55 -10.96 -33.47
N SER A 86 -1.36 -12.12 -34.12
CA SER A 86 -1.03 -12.24 -35.55
C SER A 86 -2.25 -12.48 -36.44
N LEU A 87 -3.42 -12.73 -35.84
CA LEU A 87 -4.67 -12.91 -36.57
C LEU A 87 -5.05 -11.62 -37.31
N LYS A 88 -5.44 -11.78 -38.57
CA LYS A 88 -5.94 -10.68 -39.41
C LYS A 88 -7.45 -10.53 -39.36
N GLU A 89 -8.15 -11.59 -38.99
CA GLU A 89 -9.60 -11.68 -38.88
C GLU A 89 -9.95 -12.58 -37.70
N PHE A 90 -11.18 -12.48 -37.21
CA PHE A 90 -11.68 -13.26 -36.08
C PHE A 90 -11.65 -14.77 -36.38
N ASP A 91 -10.94 -15.55 -35.56
CA ASP A 91 -10.94 -17.01 -35.59
C ASP A 91 -11.50 -17.57 -34.27
N PRO A 92 -12.70 -18.20 -34.28
CA PRO A 92 -13.32 -18.74 -33.07
C PRO A 92 -12.43 -19.74 -32.31
N ALA A 93 -11.63 -20.55 -33.02
CA ALA A 93 -10.85 -21.62 -32.42
C ALA A 93 -9.60 -21.06 -31.72
N GLU A 94 -8.84 -20.19 -32.39
CA GLU A 94 -7.67 -19.54 -31.80
C GLU A 94 -8.06 -18.54 -30.71
N ASN A 95 -9.20 -17.86 -30.85
CA ASN A 95 -9.71 -16.95 -29.82
C ASN A 95 -10.11 -17.70 -28.54
N TYR A 96 -10.83 -18.82 -28.66
CA TYR A 96 -11.20 -19.62 -27.50
C TYR A 96 -9.97 -20.24 -26.83
N ALA A 97 -9.02 -20.75 -27.61
CA ALA A 97 -7.76 -21.29 -27.09
C ALA A 97 -6.96 -20.22 -26.32
N THR A 98 -6.88 -19.01 -26.87
CA THR A 98 -6.21 -17.87 -26.24
C THR A 98 -6.96 -17.43 -24.98
N TYR A 99 -8.28 -17.36 -25.01
CA TYR A 99 -9.10 -17.05 -23.84
C TYR A 99 -8.85 -18.02 -22.68
N LEU A 100 -8.73 -19.33 -22.94
CA LEU A 100 -8.44 -20.31 -21.89
C LEU A 100 -7.09 -20.07 -21.21
N ILE A 101 -6.07 -19.67 -21.98
CA ILE A 101 -4.75 -19.33 -21.45
C ILE A 101 -4.80 -18.04 -20.64
N VAL A 102 -5.43 -16.99 -21.17
CA VAL A 102 -5.62 -15.71 -20.46
C VAL A 102 -6.39 -15.90 -19.16
N LYS A 103 -7.45 -16.71 -19.18
CA LYS A 103 -8.23 -17.09 -18.00
C LYS A 103 -7.41 -17.87 -16.98
N LYS A 104 -6.53 -18.76 -17.44
CA LYS A 104 -5.60 -19.48 -16.56
C LYS A 104 -4.65 -18.51 -15.86
N PHE A 105 -4.06 -17.55 -16.59
CA PHE A 105 -3.21 -16.52 -15.99
C PHE A 105 -3.98 -15.65 -15.01
N TYR A 106 -5.20 -15.23 -15.34
CA TYR A 106 -6.08 -14.49 -14.43
C TYR A 106 -6.33 -15.26 -13.12
N ASN A 107 -6.72 -16.54 -13.21
CA ASN A 107 -7.07 -17.34 -12.04
C ASN A 107 -5.89 -17.62 -11.09
N ILE A 108 -4.66 -17.66 -11.60
CA ILE A 108 -3.46 -17.93 -10.79
C ILE A 108 -2.97 -16.66 -10.07
N ASN A 109 -3.39 -15.47 -10.51
CA ASN A 109 -2.90 -14.19 -10.00
C ASN A 109 -4.01 -13.43 -9.25
N PRO A 110 -4.18 -13.65 -7.94
CA PRO A 110 -5.28 -13.10 -7.16
C PRO A 110 -5.22 -11.56 -7.02
N TYR A 111 -4.09 -10.95 -7.33
CA TYR A 111 -3.90 -9.49 -7.28
C TYR A 111 -4.37 -8.77 -8.55
N VAL A 112 -4.72 -9.51 -9.60
CA VAL A 112 -5.16 -8.94 -10.87
C VAL A 112 -6.68 -8.84 -10.87
N SER A 113 -7.21 -7.61 -10.83
CA SER A 113 -8.64 -7.36 -10.87
C SER A 113 -9.25 -7.68 -12.24
N SER A 114 -8.47 -7.44 -13.30
CA SER A 114 -8.86 -7.68 -14.69
C SER A 114 -7.66 -7.78 -15.62
N LEU A 115 -7.81 -8.56 -16.69
CA LEU A 115 -6.79 -8.78 -17.72
C LEU A 115 -7.43 -8.59 -19.10
N TYR A 116 -6.83 -7.72 -19.91
CA TYR A 116 -7.30 -7.37 -21.25
C TYR A 116 -6.20 -7.59 -22.28
N ILE A 117 -6.57 -8.28 -23.35
CA ILE A 117 -5.74 -8.47 -24.54
C ILE A 117 -6.52 -7.99 -25.75
N TYR A 118 -5.93 -7.04 -26.48
CA TYR A 118 -6.52 -6.47 -27.68
C TYR A 118 -5.64 -6.74 -28.90
N ASN A 119 -6.25 -7.24 -29.98
CA ASN A 119 -5.64 -7.33 -31.30
C ASN A 119 -6.21 -6.24 -32.19
N ALA A 120 -5.38 -5.25 -32.53
CA ALA A 120 -5.76 -4.13 -33.38
C ALA A 120 -5.98 -4.50 -34.85
N THR A 121 -5.45 -5.65 -35.30
CA THR A 121 -5.52 -6.09 -36.70
C THR A 121 -6.86 -6.76 -37.00
N ALA A 122 -7.34 -7.58 -36.07
CA ALA A 122 -8.62 -8.30 -36.19
C ALA A 122 -9.79 -7.56 -35.53
N ASP A 123 -9.54 -6.39 -34.92
CA ASP A 123 -10.50 -5.61 -34.12
C ASP A 123 -11.22 -6.47 -33.06
N ASP A 124 -10.45 -7.25 -32.32
CA ASP A 124 -10.96 -8.24 -31.36
C ASP A 124 -10.27 -8.13 -30.00
N ALA A 125 -11.02 -8.43 -28.94
CA ALA A 125 -10.59 -8.27 -27.56
C ALA A 125 -10.98 -9.46 -26.69
N ILE A 126 -10.01 -9.96 -25.92
CA ILE A 126 -10.20 -11.00 -24.91
C ILE A 126 -10.13 -10.35 -23.54
N THR A 127 -11.16 -10.58 -22.72
CA THR A 127 -11.30 -9.95 -21.40
C THR A 127 -11.56 -11.00 -20.31
N CYS A 128 -10.94 -10.81 -19.14
CA CYS A 128 -11.17 -11.58 -17.93
C CYS A 128 -11.27 -10.64 -16.72
N GLY A 129 -12.25 -10.84 -15.84
CA GLY A 129 -12.44 -10.03 -14.63
C GLY A 129 -13.58 -9.02 -14.73
N SER A 130 -13.52 -7.93 -13.97
CA SER A 130 -14.66 -7.01 -13.84
C SER A 130 -14.93 -6.24 -15.14
N TYR A 131 -16.15 -6.38 -15.70
CA TYR A 131 -16.65 -5.71 -16.90
C TYR A 131 -16.87 -4.19 -16.74
N ARG A 132 -16.33 -3.56 -15.70
CA ARG A 132 -16.58 -2.13 -15.41
C ARG A 132 -15.79 -1.17 -16.31
N PHE A 133 -15.07 -1.69 -17.31
CA PHE A 133 -14.19 -0.90 -18.15
C PHE A 133 -14.75 -0.75 -19.56
N ASN A 134 -15.12 0.48 -19.89
CA ASN A 134 -15.40 0.88 -21.27
C ASN A 134 -14.05 0.93 -22.02
N LEU A 135 -13.86 0.02 -22.97
CA LEU A 135 -12.63 -0.11 -23.76
C LEU A 135 -12.31 1.20 -24.51
N ASP A 136 -13.35 1.88 -25.01
CA ASP A 136 -13.23 3.17 -25.72
C ASP A 136 -12.72 4.27 -24.78
N TYR A 137 -13.22 4.30 -23.54
CA TYR A 137 -12.76 5.24 -22.52
C TYR A 137 -11.29 4.99 -22.14
N CYS A 138 -10.87 3.74 -21.98
CA CYS A 138 -9.46 3.41 -21.73
C CYS A 138 -8.57 3.79 -22.90
N TRP A 139 -9.04 3.64 -24.13
CA TRP A 139 -8.28 4.00 -25.32
C TRP A 139 -8.07 5.52 -25.41
N GLU A 140 -9.12 6.30 -25.18
CA GLU A 140 -9.03 7.77 -25.11
C GLU A 140 -8.19 8.22 -23.91
N TYR A 141 -8.36 7.60 -22.73
CA TYR A 141 -7.54 7.88 -21.55
C TYR A 141 -6.07 7.51 -21.76
N LEU A 142 -5.76 6.44 -22.51
CA LEU A 142 -4.40 6.04 -22.87
C LEU A 142 -3.74 7.01 -23.87
N LYS A 143 -4.53 7.57 -24.80
CA LYS A 143 -4.07 8.63 -25.70
C LYS A 143 -3.80 9.93 -24.95
N GLU A 144 -4.64 10.30 -23.99
CA GLU A 144 -4.54 11.54 -23.23
C GLU A 144 -3.48 11.48 -22.11
N ALA A 145 -3.39 10.37 -21.38
CA ALA A 145 -2.66 10.36 -20.11
C ALA A 145 -1.15 10.14 -20.23
N LYS A 146 -0.60 9.52 -21.29
CA LYS A 146 0.84 9.13 -21.42
C LYS A 146 1.45 8.50 -20.14
N LYS A 147 0.63 7.98 -19.21
CA LYS A 147 1.01 7.62 -17.84
C LYS A 147 0.44 6.28 -17.36
N ALA A 148 -0.36 5.59 -18.17
CA ALA A 148 -0.48 4.16 -17.95
C ALA A 148 0.85 3.54 -18.35
N SER A 149 1.38 2.64 -17.52
CA SER A 149 2.52 1.79 -17.85
C SER A 149 2.12 0.84 -18.97
N VAL A 150 2.01 1.37 -20.19
CA VAL A 150 2.04 0.61 -21.43
C VAL A 150 3.47 0.12 -21.53
N LEU A 151 3.74 -1.05 -20.94
CA LEU A 151 4.98 -1.75 -21.22
C LEU A 151 4.98 -1.97 -22.74
N PRO A 152 6.00 -1.47 -23.46
CA PRO A 152 6.06 -1.66 -24.90
C PRO A 152 6.16 -3.16 -25.16
N SER A 153 5.12 -3.74 -25.78
CA SER A 153 5.23 -5.10 -26.30
C SER A 153 6.16 -5.05 -27.54
N PRO A 154 7.06 -6.02 -27.72
CA PRO A 154 7.87 -6.13 -28.93
C PRO A 154 7.04 -6.34 -30.21
N ILE A 155 5.73 -6.63 -30.06
CA ILE A 155 4.80 -6.98 -31.12
C ILE A 155 3.93 -5.76 -31.42
N ARG A 156 4.17 -5.12 -32.57
CA ARG A 156 3.54 -3.84 -32.97
C ARG A 156 2.00 -3.85 -32.95
N SER A 157 1.36 -5.02 -33.03
CA SER A 157 -0.09 -5.22 -33.10
C SER A 157 -0.77 -5.49 -31.75
N MET A 158 -0.02 -5.65 -30.66
CA MET A 158 -0.54 -6.15 -29.39
C MET A 158 -0.21 -5.25 -28.21
N ARG A 159 -1.22 -4.92 -27.38
CA ARG A 159 -1.05 -4.16 -26.13
C ARG A 159 -1.85 -4.83 -25.01
N ILE A 160 -1.18 -5.20 -23.93
CA ILE A 160 -1.82 -5.75 -22.72
C ILE A 160 -1.96 -4.62 -21.69
N ILE A 161 -3.17 -4.49 -21.14
CA ILE A 161 -3.44 -3.57 -20.03
C ILE A 161 -3.63 -4.43 -18.77
N LEU A 162 -2.71 -4.29 -17.82
CA LEU A 162 -2.80 -4.86 -16.47
C LEU A 162 -3.17 -3.71 -15.52
N MET A 163 -4.31 -3.84 -14.83
CA MET A 163 -4.69 -2.93 -13.74
C MET A 163 -4.81 -3.73 -12.44
N SER A 164 -4.02 -3.33 -11.45
CA SER A 164 -4.13 -3.76 -10.05
C SER A 164 -5.31 -3.08 -9.38
#